data_AF-A0A397G565-F1
#
_entry.id   AF-A0A397G565-F1
#
_cell.length_a   1.000
_cell.length_b   1.000
_cell.length_c   1.000
_cell.angle_alpha   90.00
_cell.angle_beta   90.00
_cell.angle_gamma   90.00
#
_symmetry.space_group_name_H-M   'P 1'
#
loop_
_entity.id
_entity.type
_entity.pdbx_description
1 polymer ?
#
loop_
_entity_poly.entity_id
_entity_poly.type
_entity_poly.pdbx_seq_one_letter_code
_entity_poly.pdbx_strand_id
1 'polypeptide(L)'
;MVDKGTEFRGEVIFLANKYNVKIYIARNKESMGIVERFNRSFEEYIYRIQDAVEMRLPPGERCREWIDNAPIFLKQYDNSVNRMIGMSPAEARKKKHVYRLASKPRKGPMGFDEEKLSFHVSVRKISTKKSTDPLLDYR
;
A
#
# COMPACT_ATOMS: atom_id res chain seq x y z
N MET A 1 -8.94 -10.10 3.11
CA MET A 1 -9.83 -9.43 2.16
C MET A 1 -9.38 -9.84 0.77
N VAL A 2 -10.30 -10.22 -0.09
CA VAL A 2 -10.04 -10.81 -1.42
C VAL A 2 -10.96 -10.16 -2.45
N ASP A 3 -10.67 -10.32 -3.73
CA ASP A 3 -11.55 -9.81 -4.78
C ASP A 3 -12.80 -10.70 -4.96
N LYS A 4 -13.60 -10.43 -6.00
CA LYS A 4 -14.83 -11.18 -6.29
C LYS A 4 -14.58 -12.45 -7.13
N GLY A 5 -13.33 -12.89 -7.23
CA GLY A 5 -12.90 -14.05 -8.00
C GLY A 5 -13.71 -15.31 -7.66
N THR A 6 -13.84 -16.20 -8.64
CA THR A 6 -14.58 -17.46 -8.45
C THR A 6 -13.81 -18.44 -7.58
N GLU A 7 -12.49 -18.33 -7.56
CA GLU A 7 -11.56 -19.12 -6.75
C GLU A 7 -11.74 -18.93 -5.23
N PHE A 8 -12.28 -17.79 -4.78
CA PHE A 8 -12.55 -17.53 -3.36
C PHE A 8 -13.96 -17.95 -2.92
N ARG A 9 -14.69 -18.69 -3.75
CA ARG A 9 -16.07 -19.15 -3.49
C ARG A 9 -16.09 -20.64 -3.11
N GLY A 10 -17.26 -21.12 -2.69
CA GLY A 10 -17.51 -22.54 -2.46
C GLY A 10 -16.66 -23.11 -1.32
N GLU A 11 -15.81 -24.09 -1.66
CA GLU A 11 -15.00 -24.84 -0.69
C GLU A 11 -14.06 -23.96 0.13
N VAL A 12 -13.53 -22.89 -0.46
CA VAL A 12 -12.65 -21.94 0.26
C VAL A 12 -13.37 -21.28 1.43
N ILE A 13 -14.67 -20.94 1.26
CA ILE A 13 -15.48 -20.36 2.33
C ILE A 13 -15.72 -21.39 3.44
N PHE A 14 -15.97 -22.65 3.07
CA PHE A 14 -16.15 -23.72 4.03
C PHE A 14 -14.89 -23.97 4.86
N LEU A 15 -13.73 -24.05 4.21
CA LEU A 15 -12.43 -24.18 4.88
C LEU A 15 -12.14 -22.99 5.80
N ALA A 16 -12.40 -21.77 5.35
CA ALA A 16 -12.20 -20.57 6.15
C ALA A 16 -13.07 -20.58 7.41
N ASN A 17 -14.35 -20.97 7.28
CA ASN A 17 -15.25 -21.11 8.43
C ASN A 17 -14.77 -22.19 9.41
N LYS A 18 -14.26 -23.32 8.92
CA LYS A 18 -13.69 -24.40 9.75
C LYS A 18 -12.53 -23.91 10.63
N TYR A 19 -11.67 -23.04 10.09
CA TYR A 19 -10.54 -22.44 10.82
C TYR A 19 -10.88 -21.09 11.48
N ASN A 20 -12.16 -20.72 11.54
CA ASN A 20 -12.64 -19.45 12.12
C ASN A 20 -11.97 -18.20 11.49
N VAL A 21 -11.64 -18.28 10.20
CA VAL A 21 -11.06 -17.17 9.42
C VAL A 21 -12.17 -16.45 8.68
N LYS A 22 -12.34 -15.15 8.95
CA LYS A 22 -13.32 -14.32 8.25
C LYS A 22 -12.76 -13.81 6.92
N ILE A 23 -13.34 -14.26 5.81
CA ILE A 23 -13.03 -13.73 4.47
C ILE A 23 -13.95 -12.56 4.17
N TYR A 24 -13.35 -11.43 3.79
CA TYR A 24 -14.06 -10.24 3.34
C TYR A 24 -13.86 -10.07 1.84
N ILE A 25 -14.96 -9.93 1.10
CA ILE A 25 -14.93 -9.67 -0.34
C ILE A 25 -14.88 -8.16 -0.57
N ALA A 26 -13.87 -7.70 -1.32
CA ALA A 26 -13.69 -6.30 -1.64
C ALA A 26 -14.85 -5.78 -2.51
N ARG A 27 -15.39 -4.62 -2.15
CA ARG A 27 -16.43 -3.95 -2.95
C ARG A 27 -15.82 -3.22 -4.14
N ASN A 28 -14.66 -2.59 -3.93
CA ASN A 28 -13.96 -1.73 -4.89
C ASN A 28 -12.48 -2.16 -4.99
N LYS A 29 -11.84 -1.89 -6.14
CA LYS A 29 -10.41 -2.21 -6.36
C LYS A 29 -9.46 -1.48 -5.41
N GLU A 30 -9.78 -0.23 -5.04
CA GLU A 30 -8.93 0.58 -4.16
C GLU A 30 -8.67 -0.08 -2.80
N SER A 31 -9.63 -0.88 -2.30
CA SER A 31 -9.46 -1.63 -1.06
C SER A 31 -8.33 -2.66 -1.14
N MET A 32 -8.00 -3.13 -2.35
CA MET A 32 -6.92 -4.09 -2.63
C MET A 32 -5.60 -3.43 -3.01
N GLY A 33 -5.50 -2.09 -2.96
CA GLY A 33 -4.32 -1.36 -3.43
C GLY A 33 -3.00 -1.78 -2.77
N ILE A 34 -3.02 -2.27 -1.53
CA ILE A 34 -1.81 -2.81 -0.87
C ILE A 34 -1.33 -4.09 -1.56
N VAL A 35 -2.24 -5.00 -1.86
CA VAL A 35 -1.94 -6.27 -2.54
C VAL A 35 -1.48 -6.00 -3.97
N GLU A 36 -2.16 -5.10 -4.68
CA GLU A 36 -1.77 -4.71 -6.04
C GLU A 36 -0.36 -4.08 -6.09
N ARG A 37 -0.02 -3.22 -5.13
CA ARG A 37 1.34 -2.64 -5.02
C ARG A 37 2.40 -3.68 -4.69
N PHE A 38 2.06 -4.68 -3.88
CA PHE A 38 2.94 -5.81 -3.61
C PHE A 38 3.17 -6.65 -4.89
N ASN A 39 2.10 -7.05 -5.59
CA ASN A 39 2.18 -7.83 -6.82
C ASN A 39 3.04 -7.13 -7.86
N ARG A 40 2.84 -5.83 -8.07
CA ARG A 40 3.68 -5.03 -8.97
C ARG A 40 5.16 -5.06 -8.57
N SER A 41 5.47 -4.93 -7.28
CA SER A 41 6.87 -4.95 -6.81
C SER A 41 7.52 -6.32 -7.01
N PHE A 42 6.74 -7.38 -6.86
CA PHE A 42 7.17 -8.76 -7.09
C PHE A 42 7.39 -9.05 -8.57
N GLU A 43 6.45 -8.64 -9.43
CA GLU A 43 6.54 -8.73 -10.88
C GLU A 43 7.77 -7.99 -11.42
N GLU A 44 7.98 -6.73 -11.00
CA GLU A 44 9.15 -5.94 -11.40
C GLU A 44 10.48 -6.61 -11.00
N TYR A 45 10.51 -7.35 -9.89
CA TYR A 45 11.69 -8.12 -9.48
C TYR A 45 11.89 -9.36 -10.36
N ILE A 46 10.84 -10.13 -10.61
CA ILE A 46 10.90 -11.34 -11.43
C ILE A 46 11.28 -11.03 -12.87
N TYR A 47 10.66 -10.00 -13.48
CA TYR A 47 10.94 -9.66 -14.86
C TYR A 47 12.41 -9.30 -15.08
N ARG A 48 13.06 -8.63 -14.12
CA ARG A 48 14.50 -8.35 -14.21
C ARG A 48 15.37 -9.61 -14.26
N ILE A 49 14.98 -10.65 -13.51
CA ILE A 49 15.69 -11.93 -13.51
C ILE A 49 15.42 -12.65 -14.82
N GLN A 50 14.15 -12.70 -15.24
CA GLN A 50 13.74 -13.31 -16.49
C GLN A 50 14.50 -12.70 -17.66
N ASP A 51 14.52 -11.37 -17.79
CA ASP A 51 15.23 -10.65 -18.85
C ASP A 51 16.73 -10.97 -18.86
N ALA A 52 17.36 -11.04 -17.68
CA ALA A 52 18.80 -11.32 -17.56
C ALA A 52 19.16 -12.76 -17.95
N VAL A 53 18.26 -13.71 -17.71
CA VAL A 53 18.46 -15.14 -17.98
C VAL A 53 18.07 -15.49 -19.41
N GLU A 54 16.92 -15.01 -19.89
CA GLU A 54 16.41 -15.31 -21.23
C GLU A 54 17.34 -14.82 -22.34
N MET A 55 18.06 -13.71 -22.14
CA MET A 55 19.11 -13.27 -23.08
C MET A 55 20.25 -14.27 -23.26
N ARG A 56 20.42 -15.23 -22.35
CA ARG A 56 21.47 -16.26 -22.38
C ARG A 56 20.95 -17.63 -22.79
N LEU A 57 19.63 -17.81 -22.82
CA LEU A 57 19.02 -19.09 -23.13
C LEU A 57 18.97 -19.34 -24.65
N PRO A 58 19.05 -20.61 -25.08
CA PRO A 58 18.78 -20.97 -26.47
C PRO A 58 17.36 -20.59 -26.88
N PRO A 59 17.12 -20.28 -28.17
CA PRO A 59 15.78 -20.04 -28.69
C PRO A 59 14.84 -21.22 -28.40
N GLY A 60 13.69 -20.93 -27.78
CA GLY A 60 12.66 -21.92 -27.45
C GLY A 60 12.67 -22.42 -26.01
N GLU A 61 13.71 -22.11 -25.24
CA GLU A 61 13.72 -22.36 -23.80
C GLU A 61 13.09 -21.20 -23.02
N ARG A 62 12.36 -21.52 -21.93
CA ARG A 62 11.72 -20.52 -21.07
C ARG A 62 12.36 -20.50 -19.69
N CYS A 63 12.61 -19.31 -19.17
CA CYS A 63 13.19 -19.14 -17.84
C CYS A 63 12.24 -19.67 -16.75
N ARG A 64 12.76 -20.53 -15.87
CA ARG A 64 12.08 -21.03 -14.66
C ARG A 64 12.76 -20.59 -13.37
N GLU A 65 13.87 -19.87 -13.46
CA GLU A 65 14.65 -19.42 -12.29
C GLU A 65 13.84 -18.49 -11.36
N TRP A 66 12.79 -17.85 -11.86
CA TRP A 66 11.89 -17.03 -11.04
C TRP A 66 11.25 -17.82 -9.89
N ILE A 67 11.06 -19.14 -10.03
CA ILE A 67 10.52 -20.02 -8.98
C ILE A 67 11.48 -20.06 -7.78
N ASP A 68 12.77 -20.27 -8.03
CA ASP A 68 13.80 -20.34 -7.00
C ASP A 68 14.11 -18.96 -6.39
N ASN A 69 13.90 -17.90 -7.17
CA ASN A 69 14.13 -16.53 -6.74
C ASN A 69 12.95 -15.93 -5.96
N ALA A 70 11.74 -16.46 -6.08
CA ALA A 70 10.57 -15.94 -5.37
C ALA A 70 10.74 -15.98 -3.83
N PRO A 71 11.23 -17.07 -3.21
CA PRO A 71 11.55 -17.09 -1.78
C PRO A 71 12.62 -16.05 -1.38
N ILE A 72 13.61 -15.82 -2.25
CA ILE A 72 14.68 -14.84 -2.02
C ILE A 72 14.08 -13.43 -1.96
N PHE A 73 13.20 -13.09 -2.90
CA PHE A 73 12.47 -11.83 -2.89
C PHE A 73 11.67 -11.66 -1.60
N LEU A 74 10.89 -12.67 -1.20
CA LEU A 74 10.07 -12.58 0.01
C LEU A 74 10.93 -12.33 1.25
N LYS A 75 12.06 -13.03 1.38
CA LYS A 75 13.01 -12.84 2.46
C LYS A 75 13.61 -11.42 2.43
N GLN A 76 13.96 -10.91 1.26
CA GLN A 76 14.47 -9.55 1.13
C GLN A 76 13.39 -8.51 1.48
N TYR A 77 12.16 -8.70 0.99
CA TYR A 77 11.03 -7.81 1.22
C TYR A 77 10.73 -7.70 2.72
N ASP A 78 10.61 -8.82 3.43
CA ASP A 78 10.30 -8.85 4.86
C ASP A 78 11.39 -8.23 5.74
N ASN A 79 12.65 -8.26 5.30
CA ASN A 79 13.78 -7.70 6.05
C ASN A 79 14.21 -6.29 5.57
N SER A 80 13.66 -5.79 4.46
CA SER A 80 13.97 -4.46 3.95
C SER A 80 13.31 -3.36 4.78
N VAL A 81 14.06 -2.29 5.10
CA VAL A 81 13.51 -1.15 5.84
C VAL A 81 12.53 -0.38 4.96
N ASN A 82 11.28 -0.30 5.39
CA ASN A 82 10.27 0.46 4.67
C ASN A 82 10.34 1.95 5.08
N ARG A 83 10.59 2.82 4.10
CA ARG A 83 10.71 4.28 4.27
C ARG A 83 9.56 4.93 5.04
N MET A 84 8.34 4.41 4.93
CA MET A 84 7.16 5.02 5.57
C MET A 84 7.03 4.69 7.06
N ILE A 85 7.70 3.63 7.54
CA ILE A 85 7.64 3.20 8.95
C ILE A 85 9.01 3.23 9.63
N GLY A 86 10.09 3.31 8.85
CA GLY A 86 11.46 3.34 9.35
C GLY A 86 11.97 2.02 9.91
N MET A 87 11.27 0.91 9.65
CA MET A 87 11.65 -0.43 10.10
C MET A 87 11.26 -1.49 9.06
N SER A 88 11.74 -2.71 9.25
CA SER A 88 11.38 -3.83 8.37
C SER A 88 9.99 -4.40 8.69
N PRO A 89 9.27 -4.99 7.71
CA PRO A 89 8.03 -5.71 7.97
C PRO A 89 8.15 -6.80 9.04
N ALA A 90 9.28 -7.52 9.09
CA ALA A 90 9.54 -8.56 10.08
C ALA A 90 9.58 -8.00 11.51
N GLU A 91 10.16 -6.82 11.71
CA GLU A 91 10.15 -6.12 13.00
C GLU A 91 8.78 -5.51 13.32
N ALA A 92 8.13 -4.93 12.30
CA ALA A 92 6.81 -4.33 12.44
C ALA A 92 5.76 -5.35 12.92
N ARG A 93 5.82 -6.58 12.42
CA ARG A 93 4.88 -7.67 12.77
C ARG A 93 4.93 -8.07 14.25
N LYS A 94 6.08 -7.86 14.91
CA LYS A 94 6.28 -8.15 16.34
C LYS A 94 5.66 -7.07 17.24
N LYS A 95 5.32 -5.90 16.68
CA LYS A 95 4.77 -4.76 17.43
C LYS A 95 3.26 -4.74 17.35
N LYS A 96 2.59 -4.36 18.44
CA LYS A 96 1.12 -4.19 18.48
C LYS A 96 0.66 -3.00 17.63
N HIS A 97 1.44 -1.93 17.61
CA HIS A 97 1.17 -0.71 16.85
C HIS A 97 2.46 -0.20 16.21
N VAL A 98 2.35 0.32 14.99
CA VAL A 98 3.46 0.92 14.24
C VAL A 98 3.02 2.30 13.76
N TYR A 99 3.79 3.32 14.10
CA TYR A 99 3.51 4.69 13.68
C TYR A 99 4.14 4.95 12.32
N ARG A 100 3.42 5.71 11.49
CA ARG A 100 3.88 6.14 10.17
C ARG A 100 4.78 7.36 10.31
N LEU A 101 5.94 7.32 9.67
CA LEU A 101 6.81 8.48 9.47
C LEU A 101 6.22 9.44 8.43
N ALA A 102 6.47 10.74 8.58
CA ALA A 102 6.03 11.74 7.62
C ALA A 102 6.60 11.42 6.21
N SER A 103 5.74 11.44 5.18
CA SER A 103 6.12 11.06 3.81
C SER A 103 7.07 12.06 3.14
N LYS A 104 7.07 13.32 3.58
CA LYS A 104 8.01 14.36 3.20
C LYS A 104 8.30 15.27 4.40
N PRO A 105 9.53 15.77 4.60
CA PRO A 105 9.73 16.96 5.41
C PRO A 105 8.99 18.12 4.71
N ARG A 106 8.10 18.80 5.42
CA ARG A 106 7.41 19.98 4.88
C ARG A 106 8.45 21.08 4.69
N LYS A 107 8.77 21.43 3.45
CA LYS A 107 9.59 22.61 3.12
C LYS A 107 8.65 23.74 2.71
N GLY A 108 8.53 24.75 3.57
CA GLY A 108 7.76 25.97 3.33
C GLY A 108 7.44 26.67 4.65
N PRO A 109 7.41 28.01 4.69
CA PRO A 109 6.97 28.73 5.87
C PRO A 109 5.53 28.31 6.22
N MET A 110 5.26 28.03 7.51
CA MET A 110 3.88 28.10 7.99
C MET A 110 3.43 29.53 7.75
N GLY A 111 2.32 29.72 7.04
CA GLY A 111 1.70 31.03 6.99
C GLY A 111 1.33 31.41 8.42
N PHE A 112 2.03 32.41 8.96
CA PHE A 112 1.97 32.90 10.34
C PHE A 112 2.36 31.87 11.42
N ASP A 113 2.77 32.40 12.58
CA ASP A 113 3.20 31.68 13.79
C ASP A 113 2.05 30.83 14.40
N GLU A 114 1.58 29.83 13.67
CA GLU A 114 0.56 28.92 14.18
C GLU A 114 1.21 27.89 15.11
N GLU A 115 0.82 27.92 16.38
CA GLU A 115 1.20 26.88 17.33
C GLU A 115 0.72 25.51 16.85
N LYS A 116 1.61 24.51 16.99
CA LYS A 116 1.32 23.14 16.60
C LYS A 116 0.19 22.59 17.47
N LEU A 117 -0.96 22.31 16.85
CA LEU A 117 -2.12 21.74 17.56
C LEU A 117 -1.73 20.43 18.28
N SER A 118 -2.08 20.36 19.57
CA SER A 118 -1.98 19.16 20.39
C SER A 118 -2.86 18.03 19.85
N PHE A 119 -2.40 16.78 19.99
CA PHE A 119 -3.03 15.58 19.43
C PHE A 119 -4.49 15.32 19.87
N HIS A 120 -4.99 16.01 20.91
CA HIS A 120 -6.32 15.78 21.50
C HIS A 120 -7.29 16.97 21.36
N VAL A 121 -7.06 17.87 20.41
CA VAL A 121 -7.94 19.04 20.20
C VAL A 121 -8.96 18.75 19.11
N SER A 122 -10.25 18.86 19.44
CA SER A 122 -11.37 18.75 18.50
C SER A 122 -11.39 19.96 17.56
N VAL A 123 -10.99 19.77 16.31
CA VAL A 123 -10.96 20.85 15.31
C VAL A 123 -12.33 20.97 14.62
N ARG A 124 -12.97 22.14 14.72
CA ARG A 124 -14.14 22.45 13.86
C ARG A 124 -13.63 22.72 12.45
N LYS A 125 -14.07 21.92 11.47
CA LYS A 125 -13.80 22.17 10.06
C LYS A 125 -14.56 23.45 9.64
N ILE A 126 -13.87 24.57 9.54
CA ILE A 126 -14.46 25.78 8.94
C ILE A 126 -14.64 25.48 7.46
N SER A 127 -15.89 25.20 7.06
CA SER A 127 -16.29 25.08 5.67
C SER A 127 -15.88 26.35 4.93
N THR A 128 -15.19 26.17 3.81
CA THR A 128 -14.97 27.17 2.76
C THR A 128 -16.15 28.11 2.65
N LYS A 129 -15.97 29.38 3.04
CA LYS A 129 -16.96 30.42 2.77
C LYS A 129 -17.13 30.49 1.25
N LYS A 130 -18.33 30.11 0.78
CA LYS A 130 -18.80 30.39 -0.57
C LYS A 130 -18.63 31.89 -0.80
N SER A 131 -18.04 32.27 -1.93
CA SER A 131 -18.12 33.64 -2.43
C SER A 131 -19.58 33.90 -2.83
N THR A 132 -20.33 34.51 -1.94
CA THR A 132 -21.58 35.20 -2.24
C THR A 132 -21.45 36.54 -1.54
N ASP A 133 -21.35 37.61 -2.32
CA ASP A 133 -22.25 38.74 -2.14
C ASP A 133 -22.22 39.70 -3.34
N PRO A 134 -23.32 40.46 -3.55
CA PRO A 134 -23.78 40.96 -4.83
C PRO A 134 -23.42 42.43 -5.07
N LEU A 135 -23.68 42.85 -6.32
CA LEU A 135 -23.67 44.21 -6.86
C LEU A 135 -23.86 45.35 -5.84
N LEU A 136 -22.95 46.31 -5.87
CA LEU A 136 -23.23 47.73 -5.58
C LEU A 136 -22.48 48.58 -6.62
N ASP A 137 -23.29 49.11 -7.53
CA ASP A 137 -23.02 50.22 -8.44
C ASP A 137 -22.63 51.49 -7.66
N TYR A 138 -21.72 52.32 -8.18
CA TYR A 138 -21.83 53.80 -8.19
C TYR A 138 -20.61 54.46 -8.86
N ARG A 139 -20.92 55.12 -9.98
CA ARG A 139 -20.21 56.16 -10.77
C ARG A 139 -19.31 55.72 -11.90
#